data_AF-A0A7K5BIM9-F1
#
_entry.id   AF-A0A7K5BIM9-F1
#
_cell.length_a   1.000
_cell.length_b   1.000
_cell.length_c   1.000
_cell.angle_alpha   90.00
_cell.angle_beta   90.00
_cell.angle_gamma   90.00
#
_symmetry.space_group_name_H-M   'P 1'
#
loop_
_entity.id
_entity.type
_entity.pdbx_description
1 polymer ?
#
loop_
_entity_poly.entity_id
_entity_poly.type
_entity_poly.pdbx_seq_one_letter_code
_entity_poly.pdbx_strand_id
1 'polypeptide(L)'
;EIHLELCVPEQSHPRVLRCHLIEARDLAPRDPSGTSDPFARVSCCGHTLETAVIKKTRFPHWDEVLEFELREGEPGEAVLSVEVWDWDIVGKNDFLGRVEFPLGTISRDPTKGWFQLLPFPSTTEDHRGQLGALRLTVRLVEDTVLPPHHYQPLIQLLTEPVLCLDKPRDSTALAILEEVTSGESRQDVATKLVKIFLGQGLAVPLLDYLTTRELARTTDPNTLFRSNSLASKSMEQFLKAVGLPYLHEVLKPVVNRIFEEKKYVELDPSKMELSRGRRISFKGSLSEAQVRDSSLELLKGYLGDIVDAIVGSVEKCPLPMRVAFQQLRRRVEERFPLAQHEEVRYFSISGFLFLRFFAPAVLTPKLFGLREQHADPRTGRTLLLLAK
;
A
#
# COMPACT_ATOMS: atom_id res chain seq x y z
N GLU A 1 -29.84 14.33 -26.41
CA GLU A 1 -29.44 14.47 -27.83
C GLU A 1 -27.99 14.04 -27.98
N ILE A 2 -27.63 13.59 -29.18
CA ILE A 2 -26.44 12.78 -29.43
C ILE A 2 -25.35 13.63 -30.08
N HIS A 3 -24.13 13.51 -29.56
CA HIS A 3 -22.91 13.76 -30.31
C HIS A 3 -22.00 12.53 -30.16
N LEU A 4 -21.59 11.93 -31.29
CA LEU A 4 -20.77 10.72 -31.33
C LEU A 4 -19.60 10.92 -32.28
N GLU A 5 -18.49 10.29 -31.95
CA GLU A 5 -17.46 9.85 -32.89
C GLU A 5 -17.00 8.45 -32.47
N LEU A 6 -16.86 7.54 -33.43
CA LEU A 6 -16.49 6.14 -33.23
C LEU A 6 -15.18 5.85 -33.95
N CYS A 7 -14.26 5.18 -33.26
CA CYS A 7 -13.15 4.47 -33.86
C CYS A 7 -12.91 3.16 -33.11
N VAL A 8 -12.64 2.10 -33.87
CA VAL A 8 -12.24 0.75 -33.41
C VAL A 8 -10.82 0.56 -33.93
N PRO A 9 -9.81 0.20 -33.10
CA PRO A 9 -9.27 -1.16 -33.24
C PRO A 9 -8.54 -1.78 -32.01
N GLU A 10 -8.47 -3.10 -32.14
CA GLU A 10 -7.46 -4.10 -31.74
C GLU A 10 -7.12 -4.36 -30.26
N GLN A 11 -7.20 -5.67 -29.98
CA GLN A 11 -7.05 -6.38 -28.71
C GLN A 11 -5.59 -6.40 -28.27
N SER A 12 -5.30 -5.99 -27.01
CA SER A 12 -4.27 -6.62 -26.16
C SER A 12 -4.18 -6.02 -24.74
N HIS A 13 -3.99 -6.92 -23.76
CA HIS A 13 -4.24 -6.83 -22.30
C HIS A 13 -3.21 -6.10 -21.43
N PRO A 14 -3.60 -5.68 -20.19
CA PRO A 14 -4.91 -5.80 -19.51
C PRO A 14 -5.81 -4.55 -19.49
N ARG A 15 -7.13 -4.77 -19.43
CA ARG A 15 -8.17 -3.73 -19.33
C ARG A 15 -8.61 -3.54 -17.86
N VAL A 16 -8.55 -2.32 -17.35
CA VAL A 16 -8.97 -1.94 -16.00
C VAL A 16 -10.18 -1.01 -16.07
N LEU A 17 -11.29 -1.42 -15.45
CA LEU A 17 -12.49 -0.61 -15.28
C LEU A 17 -12.43 0.13 -13.93
N ARG A 18 -12.47 1.45 -13.97
CA ARG A 18 -12.55 2.33 -12.79
C ARG A 18 -13.97 2.87 -12.64
N CYS A 19 -14.62 2.56 -11.53
CA CYS A 19 -15.96 3.01 -11.18
C CYS A 19 -15.86 3.97 -9.98
N HIS A 20 -16.09 5.27 -10.21
CA HIS A 20 -16.07 6.30 -9.17
C HIS A 20 -17.49 6.65 -8.73
N LEU A 21 -17.86 6.20 -7.53
CA LEU A 21 -19.16 6.40 -6.91
C LEU A 21 -19.11 7.69 -6.10
N ILE A 22 -19.79 8.72 -6.60
CA ILE A 22 -19.73 10.06 -6.02
C ILE A 22 -20.80 10.21 -4.94
N GLU A 23 -22.07 10.17 -5.34
CA GLU A 23 -23.19 10.50 -4.46
C GLU A 23 -24.50 9.90 -4.96
N ALA A 24 -25.47 9.68 -4.06
CA ALA A 24 -26.86 9.43 -4.42
C ALA A 24 -27.79 10.46 -3.77
N ARG A 25 -28.99 10.60 -4.30
CA ARG A 25 -30.02 11.51 -3.78
C ARG A 25 -31.40 10.89 -3.83
N ASP A 26 -32.26 11.38 -2.95
CA ASP A 26 -33.68 11.01 -2.88
C ASP A 26 -33.90 9.51 -2.70
N LEU A 27 -33.01 8.82 -1.98
CA LEU A 27 -33.15 7.38 -1.71
C LEU A 27 -34.43 7.08 -0.94
N ALA A 28 -34.98 5.88 -1.12
CA ALA A 28 -36.17 5.44 -0.38
C ALA A 28 -35.86 5.33 1.13
N PRO A 29 -36.71 5.84 2.03
CA PRO A 29 -36.54 5.64 3.46
C PRO A 29 -36.91 4.20 3.84
N ARG A 30 -35.97 3.43 4.41
CA ARG A 30 -36.24 2.07 4.91
C ARG A 30 -36.19 1.97 6.43
N ASP A 31 -35.48 2.88 7.10
CA ASP A 31 -35.49 2.95 8.55
C ASP A 31 -36.76 3.60 9.11
N PRO A 32 -37.19 3.22 10.33
CA PRO A 32 -38.23 3.93 11.09
C PRO A 32 -37.92 5.41 11.34
N SER A 33 -36.65 5.83 11.27
CA SER A 33 -36.24 7.24 11.36
C SER A 33 -36.56 8.06 10.11
N GLY A 34 -37.10 7.44 9.05
CA GLY A 34 -37.32 8.09 7.76
C GLY A 34 -36.02 8.32 6.98
N THR A 35 -34.98 7.57 7.30
CA THR A 35 -33.64 7.59 6.67
C THR A 35 -33.27 6.19 6.17
N SER A 36 -32.03 6.05 5.72
CA SER A 36 -31.36 4.77 5.45
C SER A 36 -29.91 4.86 5.90
N ASP A 37 -29.25 3.72 6.00
CA ASP A 37 -27.81 3.52 6.14
C ASP A 37 -27.21 3.00 4.80
N PRO A 38 -27.21 3.81 3.71
CA PRO A 38 -26.88 3.31 2.38
C PRO A 38 -25.40 2.92 2.19
N PHE A 39 -25.21 1.81 1.48
CA PHE A 39 -23.95 1.42 0.83
C PHE A 39 -24.21 0.95 -0.60
N ALA A 40 -23.20 1.05 -1.46
CA ALA A 40 -23.29 0.57 -2.83
C ALA A 40 -22.46 -0.70 -3.03
N ARG A 41 -23.02 -1.65 -3.77
CA ARG A 41 -22.40 -2.88 -4.23
C ARG A 41 -22.23 -2.81 -5.73
N VAL A 42 -21.00 -2.95 -6.21
CA VAL A 42 -20.67 -2.92 -7.62
C VAL A 42 -20.18 -4.30 -8.04
N SER A 43 -20.84 -4.88 -9.03
CA SER A 43 -20.53 -6.20 -9.55
C SER A 43 -20.19 -6.11 -11.04
N CYS A 44 -19.05 -6.70 -11.41
CA CYS A 44 -18.57 -6.75 -12.79
C CYS A 44 -17.72 -8.03 -12.98
N CYS A 45 -17.96 -8.77 -14.07
CA CYS A 45 -17.17 -9.96 -14.44
C CYS A 45 -16.96 -10.97 -13.29
N GLY A 46 -18.01 -11.25 -12.50
CA GLY A 46 -17.95 -12.18 -11.37
C GLY A 46 -17.26 -11.64 -10.11
N HIS A 47 -16.71 -10.43 -10.15
CA HIS A 47 -16.15 -9.74 -8.99
C HIS A 47 -17.16 -8.76 -8.41
N THR A 48 -17.19 -8.62 -7.08
CA THR A 48 -18.08 -7.70 -6.36
C THR A 48 -17.30 -6.92 -5.32
N LEU A 49 -17.45 -5.60 -5.33
CA LEU A 49 -16.86 -4.67 -4.36
C LEU A 49 -17.96 -3.81 -3.74
N GLU A 50 -17.77 -3.38 -2.49
CA GLU A 50 -18.76 -2.58 -1.75
C GLU A 50 -18.10 -1.29 -1.22
N THR A 51 -18.89 -0.21 -1.14
CA THR A 51 -18.47 1.05 -0.51
C THR A 51 -18.64 1.00 1.00
N ALA A 52 -18.16 2.05 1.69
CA ALA A 52 -18.54 2.27 3.08
C ALA A 52 -20.05 2.50 3.24
N VAL A 53 -20.56 2.12 4.42
CA VAL A 53 -21.92 2.41 4.88
C VAL A 53 -21.97 3.83 5.44
N ILE A 54 -22.86 4.68 4.91
CA ILE A 54 -23.09 6.03 5.43
C ILE A 54 -24.41 6.03 6.20
N LYS A 55 -24.36 6.34 7.50
CA LYS A 55 -25.53 6.19 8.37
C LYS A 55 -26.52 7.34 8.28
N LYS A 56 -27.81 7.02 8.43
CA LYS A 56 -28.95 7.93 8.65
C LYS A 56 -29.04 9.05 7.61
N THR A 57 -28.94 8.70 6.33
CA THR A 57 -29.02 9.65 5.22
C THR A 57 -29.80 9.09 4.03
N ARG A 58 -30.42 10.00 3.27
CA ARG A 58 -31.02 9.72 1.95
C ARG A 58 -30.24 10.38 0.80
N PHE A 59 -29.13 11.03 1.16
CA PHE A 59 -28.24 11.79 0.29
C PHE A 59 -26.78 11.41 0.57
N PRO A 60 -26.39 10.13 0.40
CA PRO A 60 -25.02 9.70 0.68
C PRO A 60 -24.02 10.31 -0.31
N HIS A 61 -22.82 10.59 0.19
CA HIS A 61 -21.67 11.03 -0.59
C HIS A 61 -20.48 10.14 -0.23
N TRP A 62 -20.17 9.17 -1.09
CA TRP A 62 -19.11 8.19 -0.85
C TRP A 62 -17.74 8.69 -1.30
N ASP A 63 -17.68 9.25 -2.52
CA ASP A 63 -16.42 9.63 -3.19
C ASP A 63 -15.40 8.49 -3.25
N GLU A 64 -15.88 7.27 -3.53
CA GLU A 64 -15.06 6.04 -3.53
C GLU A 64 -14.81 5.53 -4.95
N VAL A 65 -13.59 5.05 -5.22
CA VAL A 65 -13.19 4.47 -6.51
C VAL A 65 -13.00 2.96 -6.35
N LEU A 66 -13.76 2.18 -7.13
CA LEU A 66 -13.70 0.73 -7.18
C LEU A 66 -13.10 0.30 -8.54
N GLU A 67 -12.09 -0.57 -8.50
CA GLU A 67 -11.36 -1.03 -9.70
C GLU A 67 -11.62 -2.50 -9.99
N PHE A 68 -11.86 -2.84 -11.26
CA PHE A 68 -12.11 -4.21 -11.73
C PHE A 68 -11.16 -4.54 -12.90
N GLU A 69 -10.49 -5.69 -12.82
CA GLU A 69 -9.70 -6.25 -13.92
C GLU A 69 -10.62 -7.03 -14.86
N LEU A 70 -10.62 -6.69 -16.15
CA LEU A 70 -11.44 -7.35 -17.16
C LEU A 70 -10.62 -8.43 -17.89
N ARG A 71 -11.14 -9.67 -17.93
CA ARG A 71 -10.52 -10.82 -18.63
C ARG A 71 -10.83 -10.82 -20.13
N GLU A 72 -9.96 -11.47 -20.92
CA GLU A 72 -10.14 -11.65 -22.37
C GLU A 72 -11.33 -12.57 -22.68
N GLY A 73 -12.15 -12.23 -23.70
CA GLY A 73 -13.18 -13.13 -24.25
C GLY A 73 -14.63 -12.92 -23.78
N GLU A 74 -14.87 -12.18 -22.68
CA GLU A 74 -16.22 -11.84 -22.21
C GLU A 74 -16.85 -10.48 -22.66
N PRO A 75 -16.21 -9.61 -23.47
CA PRO A 75 -16.59 -8.19 -23.49
C PRO A 75 -17.88 -7.86 -24.25
N GLY A 76 -18.46 -8.79 -25.00
CA GLY A 76 -19.69 -8.54 -25.76
C GLY A 76 -20.95 -8.44 -24.88
N GLU A 77 -20.96 -9.15 -23.74
CA GLU A 77 -22.15 -9.30 -22.89
C GLU A 77 -21.93 -8.94 -21.41
N ALA A 78 -20.70 -8.61 -21.01
CA ALA A 78 -20.41 -8.23 -19.63
C ALA A 78 -21.16 -6.92 -19.25
N VAL A 79 -21.82 -6.94 -18.09
CA VAL A 79 -22.58 -5.82 -17.54
C VAL A 79 -21.97 -5.41 -16.20
N LEU A 80 -21.75 -4.11 -16.03
CA LEU A 80 -21.48 -3.50 -14.72
C LEU A 80 -22.82 -3.27 -14.02
N SER A 81 -23.08 -3.98 -12.93
CA SER A 81 -24.24 -3.76 -12.06
C SER A 81 -23.82 -2.92 -10.85
N VAL A 82 -24.54 -1.85 -10.57
CA VAL A 82 -24.38 -1.03 -9.36
C VAL A 82 -25.69 -1.08 -8.60
N GLU A 83 -25.66 -1.67 -7.42
CA GLU A 83 -26.79 -1.83 -6.51
C GLU A 83 -26.59 -0.95 -5.28
N VAL A 84 -27.64 -0.29 -4.82
CA VAL A 84 -27.64 0.46 -3.56
C VAL A 84 -28.51 -0.30 -2.57
N TRP A 85 -28.00 -0.46 -1.36
CA TRP A 85 -28.60 -1.24 -0.28
C TRP A 85 -28.61 -0.42 1.00
N ASP A 86 -29.62 -0.64 1.82
CA ASP A 86 -29.67 -0.16 3.20
C ASP A 86 -29.05 -1.20 4.12
N TRP A 87 -28.11 -0.79 4.96
CA TRP A 87 -27.44 -1.69 5.88
C TRP A 87 -28.19 -1.80 7.20
N ASP A 88 -28.64 -3.01 7.53
CA ASP A 88 -29.36 -3.28 8.77
C ASP A 88 -28.49 -4.06 9.76
N ILE A 89 -28.43 -3.56 11.02
CA ILE A 89 -27.69 -4.24 12.11
C ILE A 89 -28.28 -5.63 12.38
N VAL A 90 -29.60 -5.78 12.24
CA VAL A 90 -30.35 -7.00 12.56
C VAL A 90 -31.28 -7.32 11.41
N GLY A 91 -30.94 -8.35 10.62
CA GLY A 91 -31.79 -8.82 9.53
C GLY A 91 -31.08 -8.91 8.20
N LYS A 92 -31.86 -8.84 7.11
CA LYS A 92 -31.34 -8.74 5.74
C LYS A 92 -31.37 -7.27 5.35
N ASN A 93 -30.30 -6.81 4.70
CA ASN A 93 -30.20 -5.48 4.13
C ASN A 93 -31.32 -5.23 3.10
N ASP A 94 -31.95 -4.07 3.18
CA ASP A 94 -33.02 -3.67 2.27
C ASP A 94 -32.48 -3.14 0.94
N PHE A 95 -33.07 -3.57 -0.17
CA PHE A 95 -32.68 -3.08 -1.49
C PHE A 95 -33.25 -1.68 -1.77
N LEU A 96 -32.37 -0.75 -2.18
CA LEU A 96 -32.73 0.62 -2.51
C LEU A 96 -32.81 0.88 -4.02
N GLY A 97 -32.15 0.05 -4.84
CA GLY A 97 -32.27 0.08 -6.30
C GLY A 97 -30.97 -0.25 -7.03
N ARG A 98 -31.03 -0.41 -8.35
CA ARG A 98 -29.88 -0.76 -9.18
C ARG A 98 -29.81 0.02 -10.49
N VAL A 99 -28.62 0.12 -11.05
CA VAL A 99 -28.36 0.56 -12.42
C VAL A 99 -27.38 -0.40 -13.09
N GLU A 100 -27.62 -0.73 -14.35
CA GLU A 100 -26.82 -1.67 -15.13
C GLU A 100 -26.24 -0.97 -16.37
N PHE A 101 -24.95 -1.18 -16.63
CA PHE A 101 -24.24 -0.62 -17.79
C PHE A 101 -23.60 -1.76 -18.59
N PRO A 102 -24.04 -2.02 -19.84
CA PRO A 102 -23.35 -2.93 -20.73
C PRO A 102 -21.94 -2.41 -21.01
N LEU A 103 -20.88 -3.17 -20.73
CA LEU A 103 -19.49 -2.70 -20.87
C LEU A 103 -19.16 -2.29 -22.31
N GLY A 104 -19.79 -2.92 -23.31
CA GLY A 104 -19.66 -2.54 -24.72
C GLY A 104 -20.18 -1.13 -25.05
N THR A 105 -21.01 -0.53 -24.18
CA THR A 105 -21.52 0.84 -24.32
C THR A 105 -20.70 1.87 -23.55
N ILE A 106 -19.77 1.43 -22.70
CA ILE A 106 -18.90 2.31 -21.92
C ILE A 106 -17.73 2.73 -22.82
N SER A 107 -17.75 3.98 -23.26
CA SER A 107 -16.67 4.59 -24.03
C SER A 107 -15.38 4.72 -23.22
N ARG A 108 -14.24 4.95 -23.90
CA ARG A 108 -12.98 5.33 -23.24
C ARG A 108 -13.09 6.68 -22.51
N ASP A 109 -14.01 7.55 -22.94
CA ASP A 109 -14.31 8.80 -22.25
C ASP A 109 -15.20 8.59 -21.01
N PRO A 110 -14.94 9.31 -19.91
CA PRO A 110 -15.63 9.10 -18.65
C PRO A 110 -17.11 9.43 -18.77
N THR A 111 -17.97 8.41 -18.61
CA THR A 111 -19.42 8.64 -18.54
C THR A 111 -19.75 9.20 -17.17
N LYS A 112 -20.08 10.49 -17.09
CA LYS A 112 -20.42 11.21 -15.85
C LYS A 112 -21.84 11.73 -15.91
N GLY A 113 -22.70 11.30 -15.00
CA GLY A 113 -24.10 11.73 -15.00
C GLY A 113 -24.89 11.26 -13.79
N TRP A 114 -26.15 11.69 -13.73
CA TRP A 114 -27.16 11.15 -12.81
C TRP A 114 -27.90 10.00 -13.50
N PHE A 115 -28.03 8.87 -12.80
CA PHE A 115 -28.72 7.67 -13.27
C PHE A 115 -29.85 7.33 -12.30
N GLN A 116 -31.03 7.01 -12.82
CA GLN A 116 -32.16 6.62 -11.99
C GLN A 116 -31.99 5.17 -11.50
N LEU A 117 -32.26 4.95 -10.22
CA LEU A 117 -32.23 3.61 -9.63
C LEU A 117 -33.50 2.83 -10.00
N LEU A 118 -33.32 1.60 -10.48
CA LEU A 118 -34.38 0.71 -10.92
C LEU A 118 -34.64 -0.41 -9.88
N PRO A 119 -35.88 -0.92 -9.78
CA PRO A 119 -36.19 -2.09 -8.93
C PRO A 119 -35.61 -3.39 -9.50
N PHE A 120 -35.67 -4.48 -8.72
CA PHE A 120 -35.38 -5.83 -9.24
C PHE A 120 -36.42 -6.25 -10.31
N PRO A 121 -36.01 -6.93 -11.39
CA PRO A 121 -36.90 -7.34 -12.49
C PRO A 121 -37.85 -8.51 -12.13
N SER A 122 -38.01 -8.85 -10.85
CA SER A 122 -38.87 -9.95 -10.42
C SER A 122 -39.52 -9.66 -9.07
N THR A 123 -40.62 -8.91 -9.09
CA THR A 123 -41.90 -9.25 -8.44
C THR A 123 -42.90 -8.13 -8.68
N THR A 124 -44.13 -8.53 -8.97
CA THR A 124 -45.32 -7.73 -9.25
C THR A 124 -45.81 -6.94 -8.04
N GLU A 125 -44.99 -6.03 -7.51
CA GLU A 125 -45.46 -5.05 -6.53
C GLU A 125 -45.15 -3.63 -7.00
N ASP A 126 -46.25 -2.93 -7.22
CA ASP A 126 -46.44 -1.58 -7.73
C ASP A 126 -45.84 -0.55 -6.74
N HIS A 127 -44.51 -0.49 -6.65
CA HIS A 127 -43.81 0.54 -5.87
C HIS A 127 -43.73 1.82 -6.70
N ARG A 128 -44.85 2.55 -6.70
CA ARG A 128 -45.03 3.88 -7.30
C ARG A 128 -44.28 4.96 -6.53
N GLY A 129 -43.00 4.74 -6.25
CA GLY A 129 -42.11 5.63 -5.49
C GLY A 129 -40.78 5.84 -6.21
N GLN A 130 -40.25 7.06 -6.13
CA GLN A 130 -38.93 7.40 -6.67
C GLN A 130 -37.86 6.73 -5.78
N LEU A 131 -37.14 5.74 -6.32
CA LEU A 131 -36.07 5.01 -5.61
C LEU A 131 -34.80 5.84 -5.39
N GLY A 132 -34.75 7.03 -6.01
CA GLY A 132 -33.62 7.96 -5.98
C GLY A 132 -32.80 7.95 -7.26
N ALA A 133 -31.72 8.71 -7.26
CA ALA A 133 -30.75 8.77 -8.36
C ALA A 133 -29.32 8.67 -7.84
N LEU A 134 -28.44 8.04 -8.62
CA LEU A 134 -27.02 7.87 -8.34
C LEU A 134 -26.18 8.69 -9.33
N ARG A 135 -25.15 9.37 -8.84
CA ARG A 135 -24.16 10.07 -9.64
C ARG A 135 -22.86 9.28 -9.68
N LEU A 136 -22.48 8.85 -10.88
CA LEU A 136 -21.34 7.95 -11.12
C LEU A 136 -20.42 8.52 -12.21
N THR A 137 -19.12 8.25 -12.10
CA THR A 137 -18.16 8.40 -13.20
C THR A 137 -17.51 7.05 -13.51
N VAL A 138 -17.62 6.55 -14.74
CA VAL A 138 -17.01 5.28 -15.16
C VAL A 138 -15.95 5.52 -16.21
N ARG A 139 -14.73 4.98 -16.02
CA ARG A 139 -13.61 5.08 -16.96
C ARG A 139 -13.00 3.70 -17.21
N LEU A 140 -12.89 3.32 -18.49
CA LEU A 140 -12.16 2.13 -18.91
C LEU A 140 -10.77 2.52 -19.39
N VAL A 141 -9.73 1.92 -18.82
CA VAL A 141 -8.34 2.05 -19.26
C VAL A 141 -7.88 0.72 -19.86
N GLU A 142 -7.23 0.79 -21.01
CA GLU A 142 -6.68 -0.38 -21.70
C GLU A 142 -5.18 -0.16 -21.87
N ASP A 143 -4.39 -0.93 -21.13
CA ASP A 143 -2.93 -0.88 -21.18
C ASP A 143 -2.44 -2.11 -21.94
N THR A 144 -1.61 -1.92 -22.96
CA THR A 144 -1.06 -3.03 -23.75
C THR A 144 0.40 -3.27 -23.37
N VAL A 145 0.71 -4.48 -22.89
CA VAL A 145 2.10 -4.93 -22.69
C VAL A 145 2.60 -5.65 -23.94
N LEU A 146 3.61 -5.09 -24.59
CA LEU A 146 4.18 -5.66 -25.82
C LEU A 146 4.97 -6.95 -25.52
N PRO A 147 5.18 -7.82 -26.51
CA PRO A 147 6.06 -8.97 -26.35
C PRO A 147 7.49 -8.57 -25.90
N PRO A 148 8.20 -9.39 -25.09
CA PRO A 148 9.46 -9.01 -24.46
C PRO A 148 10.55 -8.46 -25.39
N HIS A 149 10.62 -8.94 -26.64
CA HIS A 149 11.62 -8.52 -27.62
C HIS A 149 11.57 -7.02 -27.96
N HIS A 150 10.40 -6.38 -27.84
CA HIS A 150 10.26 -4.93 -28.04
C HIS A 150 10.97 -4.12 -26.95
N TYR A 151 11.08 -4.66 -25.74
CA TYR A 151 11.74 -4.00 -24.62
C TYR A 151 13.23 -4.30 -24.53
N GLN A 152 13.72 -5.27 -25.31
CA GLN A 152 15.11 -5.74 -25.24
C GLN A 152 16.14 -4.62 -25.47
N PRO A 153 15.97 -3.68 -26.43
CA PRO A 153 16.93 -2.58 -26.60
C PRO A 153 17.02 -1.68 -25.38
N LEU A 154 15.89 -1.41 -24.71
CA LEU A 154 15.85 -0.62 -23.48
C LEU A 154 16.52 -1.36 -22.31
N ILE A 155 16.24 -2.66 -22.16
CA ILE A 155 16.88 -3.48 -21.12
C ILE A 155 18.40 -3.52 -21.32
N GLN A 156 18.86 -3.71 -22.56
CA GLN A 156 20.29 -3.70 -22.87
C GLN A 156 20.93 -2.35 -22.53
N LEU A 157 20.31 -1.24 -22.93
CA LEU A 157 20.79 0.11 -22.60
C LEU A 157 20.89 0.35 -21.08
N LEU A 158 19.92 -0.15 -20.31
CA LEU A 158 19.94 -0.01 -18.84
C LEU A 158 20.97 -0.93 -18.18
N THR A 159 21.17 -2.15 -18.67
CA THR A 159 22.07 -3.15 -18.07
C THR A 159 23.54 -2.96 -18.44
N GLU A 160 23.84 -2.37 -19.60
CA GLU A 160 25.20 -2.11 -20.09
C GLU A 160 26.14 -1.48 -19.02
N PRO A 161 25.75 -0.41 -18.31
CA PRO A 161 26.63 0.26 -17.34
C PRO A 161 27.00 -0.61 -16.13
N VAL A 162 26.18 -1.62 -15.87
CA VAL A 162 26.32 -2.53 -14.73
C VAL A 162 27.16 -3.75 -15.10
N LEU A 163 27.15 -4.13 -16.39
CA LEU A 163 27.93 -5.26 -16.93
C LEU A 163 29.33 -4.84 -17.37
N CYS A 164 29.50 -3.62 -17.89
CA CYS A 164 30.77 -3.12 -18.43
C CYS A 164 31.41 -2.10 -17.47
N LEU A 165 32.42 -2.51 -16.71
CA LEU A 165 33.09 -1.67 -15.69
C LEU A 165 34.06 -0.62 -16.26
N ASP A 166 34.39 -0.70 -17.55
CA ASP A 166 35.48 0.08 -18.17
C ASP A 166 35.04 1.44 -18.75
N LYS A 167 33.74 1.75 -18.78
CA LYS A 167 33.21 3.01 -19.34
C LYS A 167 33.10 4.12 -18.28
N PRO A 168 33.29 5.40 -18.66
CA PRO A 168 33.08 6.52 -17.76
C PRO A 168 31.65 6.50 -17.21
N ARG A 169 31.53 6.47 -15.88
CA ARG A 169 30.26 6.20 -15.19
C ARG A 169 29.24 7.34 -15.29
N ASP A 170 29.62 8.50 -15.79
CA ASP A 170 28.80 9.72 -15.78
C ASP A 170 27.96 9.91 -17.04
N SER A 171 28.29 9.24 -18.15
CA SER A 171 27.54 9.36 -19.42
C SER A 171 26.63 8.16 -19.70
N THR A 172 26.23 7.43 -18.67
CA THR A 172 25.43 6.21 -18.81
C THR A 172 23.94 6.51 -18.75
N ALA A 173 23.10 5.63 -19.30
CA ALA A 173 21.65 5.79 -19.20
C ALA A 173 21.15 5.84 -17.73
N LEU A 174 21.77 5.06 -16.84
CA LEU A 174 21.45 5.07 -15.41
C LEU A 174 21.88 6.37 -14.72
N ALA A 175 23.03 6.95 -15.10
CA ALA A 175 23.50 8.22 -14.56
C ALA A 175 22.58 9.37 -14.98
N ILE A 176 22.19 9.41 -16.26
CA ILE A 176 21.24 10.40 -16.78
C ILE A 176 19.89 10.25 -16.07
N LEU A 177 19.40 9.01 -15.92
CA LEU A 177 18.14 8.73 -15.24
C LEU A 177 18.18 9.22 -13.78
N GLU A 178 19.28 8.99 -13.06
CA GLU A 178 19.47 9.50 -11.70
C GLU A 178 19.38 11.03 -11.63
N GLU A 179 19.94 11.74 -12.61
CA GLU A 179 19.99 13.21 -12.66
C GLU A 179 18.65 13.85 -13.05
N VAL A 180 17.91 13.25 -13.99
CA VAL A 180 16.61 13.79 -14.43
C VAL A 180 15.45 13.39 -13.53
N THR A 181 15.63 12.40 -12.66
CA THR A 181 14.55 11.90 -11.79
C THR A 181 14.25 12.91 -10.68
N SER A 182 13.04 13.47 -10.72
CA SER A 182 12.50 14.37 -9.69
C SER A 182 12.39 13.69 -8.32
N GLY A 183 12.28 14.47 -7.24
CA GLY A 183 12.09 13.95 -5.89
C GLY A 183 10.81 13.12 -5.71
N GLU A 184 9.74 13.48 -6.43
CA GLU A 184 8.41 12.84 -6.36
C GLU A 184 8.39 11.50 -7.11
N SER A 185 9.04 11.42 -8.28
CA SER A 185 9.09 10.20 -9.09
C SER A 185 10.17 9.21 -8.67
N ARG A 186 11.13 9.61 -7.82
CA ARG A 186 12.28 8.80 -7.43
C ARG A 186 11.93 7.45 -6.82
N GLN A 187 10.87 7.41 -6.02
CA GLN A 187 10.41 6.17 -5.41
C GLN A 187 9.90 5.19 -6.46
N ASP A 188 9.09 5.64 -7.42
CA ASP A 188 8.55 4.78 -8.48
C ASP A 188 9.66 4.31 -9.41
N VAL A 189 10.56 5.20 -9.84
CA VAL A 189 11.72 4.86 -10.67
C VAL A 189 12.58 3.79 -9.99
N ALA A 190 12.89 3.95 -8.69
CA ALA A 190 13.62 2.94 -7.92
C ALA A 190 12.88 1.60 -7.91
N THR A 191 11.57 1.60 -7.67
CA THR A 191 10.75 0.37 -7.68
C THR A 191 10.78 -0.31 -9.05
N LYS A 192 10.64 0.43 -10.16
CA LYS A 192 10.68 -0.16 -11.51
C LYS A 192 12.06 -0.71 -11.85
N LEU A 193 13.13 0.06 -11.60
CA LEU A 193 14.50 -0.38 -11.88
C LEU A 193 14.86 -1.65 -11.10
N VAL A 194 14.58 -1.68 -9.80
CA VAL A 194 14.84 -2.88 -8.98
C VAL A 194 14.08 -4.09 -9.53
N LYS A 195 12.82 -3.94 -9.93
CA LYS A 195 12.04 -5.04 -10.53
C LYS A 195 12.63 -5.53 -11.85
N ILE A 196 13.02 -4.61 -12.75
CA ILE A 196 13.66 -4.95 -14.03
C ILE A 196 14.95 -5.74 -13.76
N PHE A 197 15.82 -5.24 -12.89
CA PHE A 197 17.12 -5.88 -12.63
C PHE A 197 17.00 -7.16 -11.79
N LEU A 198 15.99 -7.30 -10.94
CA LEU A 198 15.66 -8.59 -10.31
C LEU A 198 15.28 -9.63 -11.37
N GLY A 199 14.44 -9.24 -12.34
CA GLY A 199 14.06 -10.11 -13.45
C GLY A 199 15.23 -10.52 -14.35
N GLN A 200 16.27 -9.69 -14.46
CA GLN A 200 17.51 -9.99 -15.20
C GLN A 200 18.58 -10.70 -14.35
N GLY A 201 18.35 -10.91 -13.05
CA GLY A 201 19.38 -11.46 -12.14
C GLY A 201 20.54 -10.49 -11.83
N LEU A 202 20.37 -9.20 -12.10
CA LEU A 202 21.40 -8.15 -11.98
C LEU A 202 21.09 -7.11 -10.88
N ALA A 203 20.18 -7.42 -9.95
CA ALA A 203 19.78 -6.48 -8.89
C ALA A 203 20.95 -6.05 -7.99
N VAL A 204 21.79 -7.00 -7.54
CA VAL A 204 22.95 -6.67 -6.69
C VAL A 204 23.98 -5.81 -7.45
N PRO A 205 24.35 -6.15 -8.70
CA PRO A 205 25.17 -5.26 -9.54
C PRO A 205 24.60 -3.84 -9.71
N LEU A 206 23.28 -3.68 -9.91
CA LEU A 206 22.64 -2.37 -9.96
C LEU A 206 22.85 -1.58 -8.66
N LEU A 207 22.62 -2.24 -7.53
CA LEU A 207 22.79 -1.61 -6.22
C LEU A 207 24.23 -1.19 -5.99
N ASP A 208 25.21 -2.02 -6.37
CA ASP A 208 26.64 -1.66 -6.28
C ASP A 208 26.97 -0.43 -7.14
N TYR A 209 26.44 -0.36 -8.37
CA TYR A 209 26.60 0.77 -9.28
C TYR A 209 26.07 2.08 -8.66
N LEU A 210 24.82 2.08 -8.19
CA LEU A 210 24.18 3.26 -7.59
C LEU A 210 24.87 3.67 -6.27
N THR A 211 25.21 2.69 -5.43
CA THR A 211 25.91 2.90 -4.16
C THR A 211 27.27 3.56 -4.38
N THR A 212 28.03 3.10 -5.38
CA THR A 212 29.34 3.68 -5.69
C THR A 212 29.22 5.13 -6.15
N ARG A 213 28.19 5.45 -6.95
CA ARG A 213 27.94 6.83 -7.39
C ARG A 213 27.55 7.75 -6.25
N GLU A 214 26.68 7.31 -5.34
CA GLU A 214 26.32 8.09 -4.16
C GLU A 214 27.53 8.32 -3.24
N LEU A 215 28.35 7.29 -3.03
CA LEU A 215 29.58 7.39 -2.24
C LEU A 215 30.59 8.37 -2.85
N ALA A 216 30.73 8.40 -4.18
CA ALA A 216 31.61 9.35 -4.85
C ALA A 216 31.21 10.81 -4.58
N ARG A 217 29.90 11.08 -4.48
CA ARG A 217 29.31 12.40 -4.18
C ARG A 217 29.27 12.73 -2.68
N THR A 218 29.42 11.73 -1.81
CA THR A 218 29.36 11.90 -0.35
C THR A 218 30.75 12.25 0.20
N THR A 219 30.83 13.37 0.93
CA THR A 219 32.06 13.84 1.59
C THR A 219 32.06 13.55 3.09
N ASP A 220 30.94 13.79 3.77
CA ASP A 220 30.76 13.50 5.20
C ASP A 220 30.10 12.13 5.42
N PRO A 221 30.77 11.19 6.10
CA PRO A 221 30.20 9.88 6.47
C PRO A 221 28.86 9.97 7.20
N ASN A 222 28.62 11.02 7.99
CA ASN A 222 27.37 11.17 8.74
C ASN A 222 26.17 11.47 7.84
N THR A 223 26.38 11.87 6.59
CA THR A 223 25.29 12.14 5.63
C THR A 223 24.96 10.94 4.75
N LEU A 224 25.78 9.88 4.85
CA LEU A 224 25.72 8.72 3.98
C LEU A 224 24.34 8.03 4.03
N PHE A 225 23.71 7.90 2.85
CA PHE A 225 22.36 7.36 2.68
C PHE A 225 21.30 8.01 3.57
N ARG A 226 21.48 9.23 4.08
CA ARG A 226 20.41 9.97 4.79
C ARG A 226 19.55 10.78 3.82
N SER A 227 20.03 10.97 2.60
CA SER A 227 19.35 11.72 1.54
C SER A 227 18.29 10.88 0.83
N ASN A 228 17.32 11.56 0.21
CA ASN A 228 16.35 10.94 -0.70
C ASN A 228 17.00 10.68 -2.07
N SER A 229 17.96 9.76 -2.13
CA SER A 229 18.72 9.40 -3.33
C SER A 229 18.13 8.20 -4.07
N LEU A 230 18.50 8.03 -5.34
CA LEU A 230 18.08 6.87 -6.10
C LEU A 230 18.66 5.57 -5.52
N ALA A 231 19.88 5.61 -4.98
CA ALA A 231 20.50 4.42 -4.38
C ALA A 231 19.80 4.02 -3.07
N SER A 232 19.51 4.99 -2.18
CA SER A 232 18.81 4.68 -0.92
C SER A 232 17.41 4.15 -1.16
N LYS A 233 16.68 4.72 -2.14
CA LYS A 233 15.37 4.21 -2.57
C LYS A 233 15.44 2.85 -3.24
N SER A 234 16.43 2.60 -4.09
CA SER A 234 16.60 1.30 -4.74
C SER A 234 16.94 0.19 -3.74
N MET A 235 17.82 0.47 -2.77
CA MET A 235 18.12 -0.48 -1.70
C MET A 235 16.87 -0.78 -0.86
N GLU A 236 16.07 0.23 -0.48
CA GLU A 236 14.82 0.04 0.26
C GLU A 236 13.83 -0.88 -0.51
N GLN A 237 13.66 -0.62 -1.81
CA GLN A 237 12.76 -1.42 -2.65
C GLN A 237 13.27 -2.85 -2.87
N PHE A 238 14.58 -3.03 -2.98
CA PHE A 238 15.20 -4.35 -3.07
C PHE A 238 14.98 -5.16 -1.79
N LEU A 239 15.20 -4.56 -0.62
CA LEU A 239 14.98 -5.24 0.66
C LEU A 239 13.51 -5.62 0.84
N LYS A 240 12.58 -4.75 0.43
CA LYS A 240 11.15 -5.09 0.43
C LYS A 240 10.83 -6.24 -0.53
N ALA A 241 11.37 -6.23 -1.73
CA ALA A 241 11.08 -7.25 -2.74
C ALA A 241 11.63 -8.65 -2.38
N VAL A 242 12.87 -8.70 -1.86
CA VAL A 242 13.55 -9.97 -1.56
C VAL A 242 13.32 -10.42 -0.12
N GLY A 243 13.21 -9.48 0.81
CA GLY A 243 13.19 -9.74 2.24
C GLY A 243 11.80 -9.98 2.83
N LEU A 244 10.71 -9.74 2.09
CA LEU A 244 9.36 -9.85 2.67
C LEU A 244 9.05 -11.22 3.31
N PRO A 245 9.38 -12.37 2.69
CA PRO A 245 9.14 -13.68 3.31
C PRO A 245 9.94 -13.85 4.61
N TYR A 246 11.20 -13.42 4.59
CA TYR A 246 12.08 -13.43 5.76
C TYR A 246 11.54 -12.54 6.89
N LEU A 247 11.08 -11.32 6.56
CA LEU A 247 10.46 -10.40 7.49
C LEU A 247 9.21 -11.00 8.15
N HIS A 248 8.38 -11.72 7.38
CA HIS A 248 7.19 -12.39 7.90
C HIS A 248 7.56 -13.49 8.87
N GLU A 249 8.55 -14.31 8.54
CA GLU A 249 9.01 -15.38 9.44
C GLU A 249 9.54 -14.82 10.77
N VAL A 250 10.24 -13.68 10.72
CA VAL A 250 10.87 -13.06 11.90
C VAL A 250 9.88 -12.28 12.76
N LEU A 251 9.08 -11.38 12.17
CA LEU A 251 8.29 -10.41 12.94
C LEU A 251 6.82 -10.80 13.14
N LYS A 252 6.23 -11.57 12.23
CA LYS A 252 4.78 -11.84 12.25
C LYS A 252 4.29 -12.49 13.55
N PRO A 253 5.02 -13.43 14.20
CA PRO A 253 4.59 -14.00 15.46
C PRO A 253 4.43 -12.95 16.57
N VAL A 254 5.44 -12.08 16.74
CA VAL A 254 5.43 -11.05 17.79
C VAL A 254 4.41 -9.95 17.48
N VAL A 255 4.30 -9.55 16.21
CA VAL A 255 3.28 -8.57 15.78
C VAL A 255 1.87 -9.10 16.01
N ASN A 256 1.58 -10.36 15.68
CA ASN A 256 0.26 -10.95 15.93
C ASN A 256 -0.09 -10.94 17.42
N ARG A 257 0.86 -11.32 18.28
CA ARG A 257 0.70 -11.27 19.73
C ARG A 257 0.33 -9.87 20.23
N ILE A 258 0.98 -8.81 19.72
CA ILE A 258 0.66 -7.42 20.11
C ILE A 258 -0.78 -7.06 19.71
N PHE A 259 -1.22 -7.45 18.51
CA PHE A 259 -2.58 -7.20 18.01
C PHE A 259 -3.66 -8.01 18.74
N GLU A 260 -3.32 -9.18 19.28
CA GLU A 260 -4.22 -10.03 20.06
C GLU A 260 -4.34 -9.54 21.50
N GLU A 261 -3.21 -9.19 22.13
CA GLU A 261 -3.19 -8.77 23.54
C GLU A 261 -3.81 -7.37 23.75
N LYS A 262 -3.68 -6.46 22.78
CA LYS A 262 -4.23 -5.08 22.79
C LYS A 262 -4.02 -4.34 24.13
N LYS A 263 -2.87 -4.57 24.77
CA LYS A 263 -2.55 -3.97 26.06
C LYS A 263 -2.32 -2.47 25.92
N TYR A 264 -2.82 -1.72 26.90
CA TYR A 264 -2.58 -0.27 26.98
C TYR A 264 -1.13 -0.02 27.41
N VAL A 265 -0.41 0.76 26.62
CA VAL A 265 0.98 1.13 26.85
C VAL A 265 1.12 2.62 26.63
N GLU A 266 1.51 3.36 27.67
CA GLU A 266 1.86 4.78 27.56
C GLU A 266 2.98 5.12 28.55
N LEU A 267 3.97 5.86 28.07
CA LEU A 267 5.11 6.32 28.87
C LEU A 267 5.07 7.83 29.11
N ASP A 268 4.32 8.58 28.30
CA ASP A 268 4.15 10.03 28.41
C ASP A 268 3.07 10.35 29.46
N PRO A 269 3.44 10.95 30.61
CA PRO A 269 2.49 11.27 31.67
C PRO A 269 1.33 12.17 31.19
N SER A 270 1.59 13.04 30.21
CA SER A 270 0.57 13.97 29.69
C SER A 270 -0.52 13.29 28.86
N LYS A 271 -0.26 12.07 28.38
CA LYS A 271 -1.16 11.28 27.52
C LYS A 271 -1.78 10.08 28.22
N MET A 272 -1.45 9.87 29.50
CA MET A 272 -2.01 8.77 30.28
C MET A 272 -3.49 9.00 30.54
N GLU A 273 -4.32 8.06 30.06
CA GLU A 273 -5.75 8.03 30.36
C GLU A 273 -5.96 7.46 31.78
N LEU A 274 -5.71 8.30 32.79
CA LEU A 274 -5.98 7.97 34.18
C LEU A 274 -7.48 8.00 34.44
N SER A 275 -8.23 6.99 33.98
CA SER A 275 -9.63 6.70 34.35
C SER A 275 -10.43 7.92 34.85
N ARG A 276 -10.55 8.97 34.04
CA ARG A 276 -11.24 10.19 34.46
C ARG A 276 -12.75 10.00 34.24
N GLY A 277 -13.40 9.32 35.19
CA GLY A 277 -14.78 9.64 35.53
C GLY A 277 -15.77 8.50 35.79
N ARG A 278 -16.26 8.53 37.04
CA ARG A 278 -17.62 8.25 37.54
C ARG A 278 -18.03 6.81 37.89
N ARG A 279 -18.02 6.61 39.21
CA ARG A 279 -19.02 5.94 40.08
C ARG A 279 -19.21 4.42 39.89
N ILE A 280 -18.93 3.71 40.99
CA ILE A 280 -19.29 2.32 41.30
C ILE A 280 -18.47 1.23 40.60
N SER A 281 -17.15 1.24 40.74
CA SER A 281 -16.38 -0.01 40.58
C SER A 281 -15.30 -0.12 41.64
N PHE A 282 -15.36 -1.22 42.39
CA PHE A 282 -14.55 -1.56 43.56
C PHE A 282 -13.13 -2.02 43.18
N LYS A 283 -12.57 -1.50 42.08
CA LYS A 283 -11.21 -1.80 41.60
C LYS A 283 -10.48 -0.48 41.43
N GLY A 284 -9.47 -0.25 42.27
CA GLY A 284 -8.77 1.01 42.42
C GLY A 284 -8.26 1.60 41.11
N SER A 285 -8.34 2.93 41.00
CA SER A 285 -7.66 3.72 39.97
C SER A 285 -6.15 3.45 40.05
N LEU A 286 -5.56 2.92 38.98
CA LEU A 286 -4.11 2.71 38.88
C LEU A 286 -3.39 4.06 38.97
N SER A 287 -2.30 4.13 39.73
CA SER A 287 -1.46 5.33 39.78
C SER A 287 -0.66 5.48 38.49
N GLU A 288 -0.29 6.72 38.13
CA GLU A 288 0.59 7.00 36.98
C GLU A 288 1.86 6.16 36.99
N ALA A 289 2.49 6.02 38.16
CA ALA A 289 3.68 5.21 38.35
C ALA A 289 3.42 3.73 38.00
N GLN A 290 2.30 3.17 38.46
CA GLN A 290 1.94 1.77 38.17
C GLN A 290 1.69 1.55 36.67
N VAL A 291 1.00 2.47 36.00
CA VAL A 291 0.74 2.39 34.56
C VAL A 291 2.04 2.48 33.78
N ARG A 292 2.94 3.39 34.15
CA ARG A 292 4.24 3.54 33.51
C ARG A 292 5.13 2.32 33.70
N ASP A 293 5.22 1.80 34.92
CA ASP A 293 6.07 0.64 35.24
C ASP A 293 5.54 -0.61 34.52
N SER A 294 4.22 -0.84 34.52
CA SER A 294 3.60 -1.91 33.74
C SER A 294 3.82 -1.74 32.23
N SER A 295 3.73 -0.52 31.71
CA SER A 295 3.95 -0.22 30.29
C SER A 295 5.40 -0.48 29.88
N LEU A 296 6.35 -0.11 30.74
CA LEU A 296 7.78 -0.33 30.51
C LEU A 296 8.12 -1.81 30.49
N GLU A 297 7.60 -2.60 31.44
CA GLU A 297 7.84 -4.05 31.47
C GLU A 297 7.23 -4.76 30.24
N LEU A 298 6.03 -4.35 29.82
CA LEU A 298 5.42 -4.86 28.58
C LEU A 298 6.25 -4.51 27.33
N LEU A 299 6.71 -3.26 27.22
CA LEU A 299 7.54 -2.83 26.10
C LEU A 299 8.87 -3.57 26.07
N LYS A 300 9.54 -3.73 27.21
CA LYS A 300 10.78 -4.53 27.29
C LYS A 300 10.55 -5.96 26.88
N GLY A 301 9.43 -6.57 27.28
CA GLY A 301 9.06 -7.92 26.87
C GLY A 301 8.91 -8.05 25.36
N TYR A 302 8.05 -7.22 24.75
CA TYR A 302 7.85 -7.24 23.29
C TYR A 302 9.13 -6.88 22.52
N LEU A 303 9.89 -5.90 22.99
CA LEU A 303 11.16 -5.51 22.36
C LEU A 303 12.19 -6.63 22.44
N GLY A 304 12.29 -7.31 23.59
CA GLY A 304 13.12 -8.50 23.77
C GLY A 304 12.77 -9.58 22.76
N ASP A 305 11.48 -9.94 22.66
CA ASP A 305 11.00 -10.92 21.69
C ASP A 305 11.35 -10.53 20.24
N ILE A 306 11.20 -9.24 19.87
CA ILE A 306 11.56 -8.74 18.53
C ILE A 306 13.07 -8.86 18.28
N VAL A 307 13.90 -8.41 19.22
CA VAL A 307 15.36 -8.42 19.08
C VAL A 307 15.87 -9.86 19.01
N ASP A 308 15.38 -10.74 19.89
CA ASP A 308 15.76 -12.15 19.92
C ASP A 308 15.35 -12.86 18.62
N ALA A 309 14.16 -12.57 18.09
CA ALA A 309 13.74 -13.09 16.80
C ALA A 309 14.64 -12.60 15.65
N ILE A 310 15.02 -11.32 15.63
CA ILE A 310 15.92 -10.77 14.60
C ILE A 310 17.31 -11.40 14.71
N VAL A 311 17.93 -11.38 15.90
CA VAL A 311 19.29 -11.91 16.13
C VAL A 311 19.34 -13.43 15.92
N GLY A 312 18.29 -14.16 16.31
CA GLY A 312 18.18 -15.60 16.11
C GLY A 312 17.92 -16.02 14.65
N SER A 313 17.67 -15.07 13.74
CA SER A 313 17.29 -15.34 12.35
C SER A 313 18.41 -15.17 11.33
N VAL A 314 19.65 -14.96 11.77
CA VAL A 314 20.80 -14.66 10.88
C VAL A 314 20.97 -15.68 9.75
N GLU A 315 20.83 -16.99 10.04
CA GLU A 315 20.96 -18.06 9.04
C GLU A 315 19.82 -18.08 8.01
N LYS A 316 18.68 -17.49 8.35
CA LYS A 316 17.51 -17.41 7.47
C LYS A 316 17.52 -16.17 6.58
N CYS A 317 18.49 -15.27 6.77
CA CYS A 317 18.61 -14.05 5.99
C CYS A 317 18.86 -14.37 4.51
N PRO A 318 18.04 -13.88 3.57
CA PRO A 318 18.16 -14.20 2.15
C PRO A 318 19.55 -13.93 1.58
N LEU A 319 20.08 -14.87 0.82
CA LEU A 319 21.41 -14.76 0.22
C LEU A 319 21.60 -13.47 -0.60
N PRO A 320 20.66 -13.03 -1.46
CA PRO A 320 20.84 -11.78 -2.22
C PRO A 320 20.96 -10.55 -1.31
N MET A 321 20.27 -10.50 -0.17
CA MET A 321 20.41 -9.42 0.82
C MET A 321 21.80 -9.45 1.46
N ARG A 322 22.28 -10.64 1.85
CA ARG A 322 23.63 -10.80 2.43
C ARG A 322 24.71 -10.32 1.47
N VAL A 323 24.61 -10.69 0.18
CA VAL A 323 25.58 -10.24 -0.84
C VAL A 323 25.46 -8.73 -1.08
N ALA A 324 24.25 -8.16 -1.15
CA ALA A 324 24.07 -6.71 -1.29
C ALA A 324 24.71 -5.93 -0.13
N PHE A 325 24.51 -6.38 1.12
CA PHE A 325 25.14 -5.75 2.29
C PHE A 325 26.65 -5.96 2.34
N GLN A 326 27.16 -7.10 1.88
CA GLN A 326 28.59 -7.32 1.75
C GLN A 326 29.22 -6.33 0.75
N GLN A 327 28.57 -6.10 -0.40
CA GLN A 327 29.03 -5.12 -1.39
C GLN A 327 28.97 -3.69 -0.83
N LEU A 328 27.86 -3.32 -0.21
CA LEU A 328 27.70 -2.03 0.45
C LEU A 328 28.84 -1.78 1.46
N ARG A 329 29.10 -2.77 2.33
CA ARG A 329 30.19 -2.70 3.31
C ARG A 329 31.53 -2.43 2.64
N ARG A 330 31.87 -3.22 1.61
CA ARG A 330 33.13 -3.10 0.88
C ARG A 330 33.29 -1.70 0.27
N ARG A 331 32.26 -1.17 -0.39
CA ARG A 331 32.31 0.16 -1.01
C ARG A 331 32.47 1.28 0.02
N VAL A 332 31.83 1.16 1.18
CA VAL A 332 31.97 2.12 2.27
C VAL A 332 33.39 2.07 2.86
N GLU A 333 33.96 0.89 3.04
CA GLU A 333 35.35 0.69 3.50
C GLU A 333 36.37 1.28 2.50
N GLU A 334 36.16 1.08 1.20
CA GLU A 334 36.99 1.66 0.13
C GLU A 334 36.96 3.20 0.15
N ARG A 335 35.80 3.81 0.41
CA ARG A 335 35.62 5.27 0.43
C ARG A 335 36.11 5.92 1.72
N PHE A 336 35.95 5.27 2.87
CA PHE A 336 36.28 5.82 4.18
C PHE A 336 37.21 4.87 4.95
N PRO A 337 38.49 4.73 4.53
CA PRO A 337 39.43 3.74 5.07
C PRO A 337 40.03 4.11 6.44
N LEU A 338 39.82 5.34 6.92
CA LEU A 338 40.41 5.83 8.17
C LEU A 338 39.76 5.14 9.38
N ALA A 339 40.57 4.79 10.40
CA ALA A 339 40.10 4.12 11.63
C ALA A 339 38.99 4.88 12.38
N GLN A 340 38.97 6.21 12.29
CA GLN A 340 37.88 7.04 12.85
C GLN A 340 36.50 6.80 12.20
N HIS A 341 36.46 6.13 11.05
CA HIS A 341 35.25 5.79 10.30
C HIS A 341 34.95 4.29 10.31
N GLU A 342 35.61 3.53 11.20
CA GLU A 342 35.45 2.07 11.27
C GLU A 342 34.01 1.63 11.51
N GLU A 343 33.22 2.43 12.24
CA GLU A 343 31.82 2.13 12.53
C GLU A 343 30.87 2.46 11.37
N VAL A 344 31.29 3.32 10.43
CA VAL A 344 30.43 3.80 9.32
C VAL A 344 29.96 2.64 8.45
N ARG A 345 30.79 1.62 8.25
CA ARG A 345 30.42 0.41 7.52
C ARG A 345 29.25 -0.34 8.18
N TYR A 346 29.20 -0.37 9.51
CA TYR A 346 28.09 -0.99 10.24
C TYR A 346 26.86 -0.08 10.29
N PHE A 347 27.05 1.23 10.46
CA PHE A 347 25.96 2.20 10.42
C PHE A 347 25.25 2.22 9.06
N SER A 348 25.98 2.08 7.96
CA SER A 348 25.38 2.03 6.62
C SER A 348 24.44 0.83 6.45
N ILE A 349 24.86 -0.36 6.92
CA ILE A 349 24.05 -1.58 6.91
C ILE A 349 22.87 -1.45 7.86
N SER A 350 23.11 -1.02 9.10
CA SER A 350 22.08 -0.85 10.13
C SER A 350 21.01 0.16 9.71
N GLY A 351 21.41 1.25 9.05
CA GLY A 351 20.50 2.25 8.51
C GLY A 351 19.56 1.70 7.43
N PHE A 352 19.95 0.68 6.69
CA PHE A 352 19.05 -0.01 5.77
C PHE A 352 18.24 -1.12 6.45
N LEU A 353 18.90 -1.94 7.26
CA LEU A 353 18.29 -3.12 7.88
C LEU A 353 17.27 -2.74 8.96
N PHE A 354 17.58 -1.80 9.84
CA PHE A 354 16.68 -1.37 10.91
C PHE A 354 15.81 -0.19 10.46
N LEU A 355 16.42 0.95 10.08
CA LEU A 355 15.65 2.16 9.84
C LEU A 355 14.75 2.11 8.59
N ARG A 356 15.06 1.23 7.62
CA ARG A 356 14.32 1.14 6.34
C ARG A 356 13.63 -0.18 6.08
N PHE A 357 13.80 -1.16 6.97
CA PHE A 357 13.23 -2.49 6.79
C PHE A 357 12.51 -2.97 8.05
N PHE A 358 13.21 -3.31 9.14
CA PHE A 358 12.56 -3.82 10.36
C PHE A 358 11.70 -2.78 11.09
N ALA A 359 12.24 -1.59 11.41
CA ALA A 359 11.49 -0.60 12.20
C ALA A 359 10.24 -0.07 11.47
N PRO A 360 10.27 0.25 10.16
CA PRO A 360 9.05 0.58 9.43
C PRO A 360 8.03 -0.56 9.38
N ALA A 361 8.49 -1.82 9.35
CA ALA A 361 7.60 -2.98 9.37
C ALA A 361 6.90 -3.16 10.72
N VAL A 362 7.60 -2.89 11.83
CA VAL A 362 6.98 -2.86 13.17
C VAL A 362 6.01 -1.68 13.28
N LEU A 363 6.42 -0.49 12.84
CA LEU A 363 5.60 0.73 12.91
C LEU A 363 4.31 0.63 12.08
N THR A 364 4.41 0.07 10.87
CA THR A 364 3.29 -0.03 9.90
C THR A 364 3.13 -1.44 9.33
N PRO A 365 2.70 -2.44 10.14
CA PRO A 365 2.69 -3.84 9.73
C PRO A 365 1.85 -4.15 8.48
N LYS A 366 0.78 -3.38 8.25
CA LYS A 366 -0.08 -3.52 7.07
C LYS A 366 0.69 -3.28 5.75
N LEU A 367 1.55 -2.26 5.71
CA LEU A 367 2.30 -1.91 4.49
C LEU A 367 3.34 -2.98 4.11
N PHE A 368 3.68 -3.85 5.06
CA PHE A 368 4.58 -4.98 4.87
C PHE A 368 3.84 -6.33 4.84
N GLY A 369 2.51 -6.34 4.78
CA GLY A 369 1.70 -7.57 4.71
C GLY A 369 1.76 -8.44 5.97
N LEU A 370 2.27 -7.92 7.09
CA LEU A 370 2.28 -8.65 8.37
C LEU A 370 0.88 -8.76 8.97
N ARG A 371 -0.01 -7.81 8.63
CA ARG A 371 -1.43 -7.75 9.03
C ARG A 371 -2.28 -7.25 7.87
N GLU A 372 -3.55 -7.65 7.82
CA GLU A 372 -4.51 -7.21 6.80
C GLU A 372 -5.12 -5.84 7.12
N GLN A 373 -5.28 -5.54 8.41
CA GLN A 373 -5.91 -4.31 8.91
C GLN A 373 -4.89 -3.37 9.54
N HIS A 374 -5.21 -2.06 9.54
CA HIS A 374 -4.44 -1.08 10.30
C HIS A 374 -4.59 -1.32 11.80
N ALA A 375 -3.55 -1.00 12.57
CA ALA A 375 -3.62 -1.01 14.02
C ALA A 375 -4.66 0.03 14.50
N ASP A 376 -5.46 -0.34 15.51
CA ASP A 376 -6.24 0.63 16.26
C ASP A 376 -5.30 1.62 16.99
N PRO A 377 -5.78 2.80 17.44
CA PRO A 377 -4.92 3.82 18.05
C PRO A 377 -4.07 3.33 19.24
N ARG A 378 -4.56 2.37 20.04
CA ARG A 378 -3.82 1.84 21.19
C ARG A 378 -2.70 0.92 20.74
N THR A 379 -3.02 -0.04 19.86
CA THR A 379 -2.02 -0.92 19.26
C THR A 379 -0.98 -0.12 18.47
N GLY A 380 -1.41 0.89 17.72
CA GLY A 380 -0.55 1.79 16.95
C GLY A 380 0.44 2.55 17.85
N ARG A 381 0.01 2.95 19.05
CA ARG A 381 0.91 3.59 20.04
C ARG A 381 1.99 2.64 20.51
N THR A 382 1.65 1.39 20.83
CA THR A 382 2.62 0.36 21.23
C THR A 382 3.64 0.11 20.12
N LEU A 383 3.18 -0.09 18.88
CA LEU A 383 4.06 -0.30 17.72
C LEU A 383 4.98 0.90 17.46
N LEU A 384 4.47 2.13 17.63
CA LEU A 384 5.27 3.35 17.52
C LEU A 384 6.37 3.42 18.58
N LEU A 385 6.09 3.00 19.82
CA LEU A 385 7.08 2.97 20.90
C LEU A 385 8.12 1.86 20.71
N LEU A 386 7.75 0.73 20.09
CA LEU A 386 8.67 -0.36 19.79
C LEU A 386 9.57 -0.07 18.58
N ALA A 387 9.06 0.67 17.59
CA ALA A 387 9.83 1.05 16.41
C ALA A 387 10.82 2.21 16.66
N LYS A 388 10.58 2.99 17.71
CA LYS A 388 11.49 4.03 18.22
C LYS A 388 12.53 3.42 19.13
#